data_AF-A0A9E3VMM6-F1
#
_entry.id   AF-A0A9E3VMM6-F1
#
_cell.length_a   1.000
_cell.length_b   1.000
_cell.length_c   1.000
_cell.angle_alpha   90.00
_cell.angle_beta   90.00
_cell.angle_gamma   90.00
#
_symmetry.space_group_name_H-M   'P 1'
#
loop_
_entity.id
_entity.type
_entity.pdbx_description
1 polymer ?
#
loop_
_entity_poly.entity_id
_entity_poly.type
_entity_poly.pdbx_seq_one_letter_code
_entity_poly.pdbx_strand_id
1 'polypeptide(L)'
;MSEHSKRAAGNAWYVYLHHRQSTGQRFLMWRSFGVKHVHLTWDSIQPTLGRMTRSQQDWFEEVNAAVRLLNAKEVVTRKAIRMAQELNIED
;
A
#
# COMPACT_ATOMS: atom_id res chain seq x y z
N MET A 1 -2.65 -8.21 -5.41
CA MET A 1 -1.83 -7.01 -5.67
C MET A 1 -0.39 -7.12 -5.18
N SER A 2 -0.11 -7.45 -3.90
CA SER A 2 1.27 -7.61 -3.39
C SER A 2 2.11 -8.57 -4.25
N GLU A 3 1.66 -9.82 -4.41
CA GLU A 3 2.41 -10.82 -5.19
C GLU A 3 2.45 -10.52 -6.70
N HIS A 4 1.42 -9.87 -7.24
CA HIS A 4 1.40 -9.44 -8.63
C HIS A 4 2.41 -8.31 -8.90
N SER A 5 2.57 -7.37 -7.96
CA SER A 5 3.53 -6.27 -8.10
C SER A 5 4.99 -6.74 -8.07
N LYS A 6 5.28 -7.87 -7.40
CA LYS A 6 6.62 -8.48 -7.38
C LYS A 6 7.01 -9.15 -8.69
N ARG A 7 6.04 -9.53 -9.53
CA ARG A 7 6.25 -10.24 -10.80
C ARG A 7 6.40 -9.32 -12.00
N ALA A 8 6.19 -8.01 -11.82
CA ALA A 8 6.53 -7.01 -12.83
C ALA A 8 8.08 -6.92 -12.92
N ALA A 9 8.67 -7.81 -13.73
CA ALA A 9 10.11 -7.88 -13.95
C ALA A 9 10.66 -6.52 -14.40
N GLY A 10 11.72 -6.03 -13.72
CA GLY A 10 12.45 -4.82 -14.09
C GLY A 10 12.22 -3.58 -13.20
N ASN A 11 11.30 -3.63 -12.24
CA ASN A 11 10.94 -2.45 -11.46
C ASN A 11 11.63 -2.36 -10.09
N ALA A 12 12.14 -1.17 -9.77
CA ALA A 12 12.83 -0.87 -8.51
C ALA A 12 11.92 -0.93 -7.27
N TRP A 13 10.60 -1.05 -7.43
CA TRP A 13 9.62 -0.96 -6.34
C TRP A 13 8.46 -1.94 -6.50
N TYR A 14 7.88 -2.33 -5.36
CA TYR A 14 6.69 -3.18 -5.28
C TYR A 14 5.78 -2.74 -4.13
N VAL A 15 4.54 -3.22 -4.15
CA VAL A 15 3.58 -3.00 -3.06
C VAL A 15 3.72 -4.12 -2.03
N TYR A 16 3.94 -3.74 -0.78
CA TYR A 16 4.08 -4.62 0.36
C TYR A 16 2.89 -4.43 1.32
N LEU A 17 2.34 -5.53 1.83
CA LEU A 17 1.36 -5.49 2.91
C LEU A 17 2.08 -5.47 4.25
N HIS A 18 2.03 -4.34 4.94
CA HIS A 18 2.59 -4.16 6.26
C HIS A 18 1.54 -4.40 7.35
N HIS A 19 1.98 -4.97 8.47
CA HIS A 19 1.17 -5.15 9.66
C HIS A 19 1.81 -4.44 10.84
N ARG A 20 1.15 -3.39 11.35
CA ARG A 20 1.56 -2.68 12.55
C ARG A 20 0.96 -3.37 13.77
N GLN A 21 1.76 -4.20 14.42
CA GLN A 21 1.34 -5.01 15.57
C GLN A 21 0.75 -4.17 16.71
N SER A 22 1.32 -3.00 17.00
CA SER A 22 0.87 -2.15 18.13
C SER A 22 -0.56 -1.64 18.00
N THR A 23 -1.11 -1.55 16.78
CA THR A 23 -2.46 -1.04 16.52
C THR A 23 -3.37 -2.04 15.81
N GLY A 24 -2.85 -3.23 15.47
CA GLY A 24 -3.51 -4.22 14.62
C GLY A 24 -3.75 -3.75 13.17
N GLN A 25 -3.20 -2.60 12.79
CA GLN A 25 -3.44 -1.99 11.49
C GLN A 25 -2.74 -2.75 10.38
N ARG A 26 -3.43 -2.99 9.26
CA ARG A 26 -2.84 -3.49 8.02
C ARG A 26 -2.89 -2.41 6.95
N PHE A 27 -1.80 -2.18 6.24
CA PHE A 27 -1.78 -1.21 5.15
C PHE A 27 -0.80 -1.61 4.06
N LEU A 28 -1.12 -1.22 2.84
CA LEU A 28 -0.27 -1.37 1.67
C LEU A 28 0.70 -0.20 1.58
N MET A 29 1.95 -0.48 1.24
CA MET A 29 2.98 0.54 1.08
C MET A 29 3.96 0.18 -0.02
N TRP A 30 4.57 1.20 -0.62
CA TRP A 30 5.63 0.99 -1.59
C TRP A 30 6.95 0.63 -0.89
N ARG A 31 7.70 -0.29 -1.49
CA ARG A 31 8.97 -0.79 -0.97
C ARG A 31 9.96 -1.02 -2.10
N SER A 32 11.23 -0.73 -1.86
CA SER A 32 12.29 -0.98 -2.84
C SER A 32 12.63 -2.47 -2.99
N PHE A 33 12.99 -2.85 -4.21
CA PHE A 33 13.72 -4.08 -4.52
C PHE A 33 15.22 -3.91 -4.21
N GLY A 34 15.91 -5.01 -3.88
CA GLY A 34 17.36 -5.04 -3.62
C GLY A 34 17.77 -5.33 -2.16
N VAL A 35 19.07 -5.16 -1.86
CA VAL A 35 19.71 -5.55 -0.58
C VAL A 35 19.15 -4.81 0.63
N LYS A 36 18.67 -3.57 0.44
CA LYS A 36 17.91 -2.83 1.44
C LYS A 36 16.48 -2.63 0.94
N HIS A 37 15.54 -3.28 1.63
CA HIS A 37 14.11 -3.12 1.38
C HIS A 37 13.56 -1.92 2.15
N VAL A 38 13.73 -0.74 1.59
CA VAL A 38 13.36 0.54 2.20
C VAL A 38 11.90 0.87 1.88
N HIS A 39 11.19 1.41 2.87
CA HIS A 39 9.84 1.92 2.72
C HIS A 39 9.86 3.25 1.96
N LEU A 40 8.94 3.41 1.00
CA LEU A 40 8.90 4.58 0.14
C LEU A 40 7.50 5.19 0.10
N THR A 41 7.46 6.51 -0.04
CA THR A 41 6.23 7.25 -0.32
C THR A 41 6.01 7.33 -1.82
N TRP A 42 4.76 7.55 -2.23
CA TRP A 42 4.45 7.79 -3.65
C TRP A 42 5.22 9.01 -4.19
N ASP A 43 5.32 10.09 -3.42
CA ASP A 43 6.03 11.32 -3.82
C ASP A 43 7.53 11.07 -4.08
N SER A 44 8.12 10.05 -3.46
CA SER A 44 9.50 9.64 -3.73
C SER A 44 9.66 8.81 -5.01
N ILE A 45 8.59 8.14 -5.45
CA ILE A 45 8.57 7.26 -6.63
C ILE A 45 8.14 8.03 -7.88
N GLN A 46 7.08 8.83 -7.79
CA GLN A 46 6.45 9.50 -8.94
C GLN A 46 7.44 10.25 -9.85
N PRO A 47 8.42 11.02 -9.34
CA PRO A 47 9.36 11.75 -10.20
C PRO A 47 10.23 10.83 -11.07
N THR A 48 10.48 9.59 -10.61
CA THR A 48 11.33 8.63 -11.31
C THR A 48 10.62 7.91 -12.46
N LEU A 49 9.28 7.93 -12.46
CA LEU A 49 8.45 7.27 -13.47
C LEU A 49 8.60 7.91 -14.85
N GLY A 50 9.00 9.19 -14.94
CA GLY A 50 9.22 9.89 -16.22
C GLY A 50 10.28 9.25 -17.13
N ARG A 51 11.09 8.33 -16.60
CA ARG A 51 12.08 7.55 -17.38
C ARG A 51 11.53 6.24 -17.93
N MET A 52 10.31 5.86 -17.56
CA MET A 52 9.66 4.61 -17.94
C MET A 52 8.77 4.80 -19.18
N THR A 53 8.39 3.71 -19.82
CA THR A 53 7.38 3.73 -20.89
C THR A 53 6.03 4.19 -20.35
N ARG A 54 5.18 4.74 -21.22
CA ARG A 54 3.84 5.22 -20.83
C ARG A 54 3.01 4.13 -20.15
N SER A 55 3.01 2.92 -20.69
CA SER A 55 2.28 1.78 -20.10
C SER A 55 2.75 1.44 -18.69
N GLN A 56 4.04 1.56 -18.40
CA GLN A 56 4.56 1.35 -17.04
C GLN A 56 4.13 2.48 -16.09
N GLN A 57 4.16 3.73 -16.56
CA GLN A 57 3.70 4.90 -15.78
C GLN A 57 2.22 4.73 -15.40
N ASP A 58 1.36 4.46 -16.39
CA ASP A 58 -0.08 4.26 -16.20
C ASP A 58 -0.35 3.13 -15.19
N TRP A 59 0.40 2.01 -15.30
CA TRP A 59 0.29 0.90 -14.36
C TRP A 59 0.66 1.29 -12.92
N PHE A 60 1.75 2.03 -12.72
CA PHE A 60 2.15 2.49 -11.38
C PHE A 60 1.13 3.43 -10.76
N GLU A 61 0.58 4.35 -11.56
CA GLU A 61 -0.46 5.29 -11.12
C GLU A 61 -1.75 4.57 -10.73
N GLU A 62 -2.19 3.60 -11.54
CA GLU A 62 -3.36 2.77 -11.26
C GLU A 62 -3.18 1.98 -9.95
N VAL A 63 -2.03 1.32 -9.79
CA VAL A 63 -1.71 0.56 -8.57
C VAL A 63 -1.67 1.50 -7.35
N ASN A 64 -1.10 2.69 -7.48
CA ASN A 64 -1.07 3.65 -6.38
C ASN A 64 -2.46 4.14 -5.99
N ALA A 65 -3.34 4.39 -6.96
CA ALA A 65 -4.73 4.74 -6.70
C ALA A 65 -5.45 3.62 -5.92
N ALA A 66 -5.26 2.36 -6.33
CA ALA A 66 -5.80 1.20 -5.63
C ALA A 66 -5.26 1.06 -4.20
N VAL A 67 -3.95 1.28 -4.00
CA VAL A 67 -3.31 1.27 -2.67
C VAL A 67 -3.93 2.31 -1.75
N ARG A 68 -4.09 3.56 -2.22
CA ARG A 68 -4.71 4.64 -1.44
C ARG A 68 -6.15 4.29 -1.04
N LEU A 69 -6.94 3.78 -1.99
CA LEU A 69 -8.33 3.39 -1.74
C LEU A 69 -8.43 2.27 -0.70
N LEU A 70 -7.62 1.22 -0.82
CA LEU A 70 -7.65 0.08 0.11
C LEU A 70 -7.20 0.47 1.52
N ASN A 71 -6.17 1.32 1.64
CA ASN A 71 -5.74 1.82 2.94
C ASN A 71 -6.83 2.68 3.61
N ALA A 72 -7.53 3.53 2.84
CA ALA A 72 -8.65 4.29 3.37
C ALA A 72 -9.79 3.37 3.85
N LYS A 73 -10.13 2.34 3.05
CA LYS A 73 -11.13 1.33 3.44
C LYS A 73 -10.74 0.60 4.72
N GLU A 74 -9.47 0.20 4.87
CA GLU A 74 -9.01 -0.44 6.11
C GLU A 74 -9.25 0.44 7.33
N VAL A 75 -8.87 1.72 7.25
CA VAL A 75 -9.01 2.66 8.37
C VAL A 75 -10.48 2.80 8.76
N VAL A 76 -11.38 2.97 7.78
CA VAL A 76 -12.83 3.12 8.03
C VAL A 76 -13.40 1.84 8.64
N THR A 77 -13.13 0.67 8.04
CA THR A 77 -13.66 -0.61 8.52
C THR A 77 -13.16 -0.93 9.92
N ARG A 78 -11.86 -0.71 10.21
CA ARG A 78 -11.30 -0.95 11.54
C ARG A 78 -11.92 -0.04 12.60
N LYS A 79 -12.18 1.23 12.28
CA LYS A 79 -12.88 2.14 13.18
C LYS A 79 -14.31 1.67 13.44
N ALA A 80 -15.05 1.26 12.40
CA ALA A 80 -16.41 0.75 12.54
C ALA A 80 -16.47 -0.50 13.44
N ILE A 81 -15.54 -1.45 13.27
CA ILE A 81 -15.43 -2.63 14.13
C ILE A 81 -15.18 -2.23 15.59
N ARG A 82 -14.25 -1.29 15.82
CA ARG A 82 -13.93 -0.82 17.17
C ARG A 82 -15.15 -0.19 17.86
N MET A 83 -15.87 0.67 17.15
CA MET A 83 -17.09 1.29 17.68
C MET A 83 -18.17 0.25 18.01
N ALA A 84 -18.37 -0.75 17.15
CA ALA A 84 -19.32 -1.83 17.41
C ALA A 84 -18.92 -2.67 18.64
N GLN A 85 -17.62 -2.89 18.85
CA GLN A 85 -17.14 -3.58 20.04
C GLN A 85 -17.34 -2.75 21.31
N GLU A 86 -17.10 -1.45 21.26
CA GLU A 86 -17.34 -0.53 22.39
C GLU A 86 -18.81 -0.49 22.78
N LEU A 87 -19.73 -0.45 21.80
CA LEU A 87 -21.18 -0.48 22.04
C LEU A 87 -21.67 -1.82 22.63
N ASN A 88 -21.11 -2.95 22.19
CA ASN A 88 -21.49 -4.28 22.71
C ASN A 88 -20.93 -4.59 24.12
N ILE A 89 -20.05 -3.74 24.67
CA ILE A 89 -19.51 -3.90 26.04
C ILE A 89 -20.39 -3.13 27.05
N GLU A 90 -21.27 -2.24 26.59
CA GLU A 90 -22.16 -1.44 27.44
C GLU A 90 -23.54 -2.09 27.71
N ASP A 91 -23.81 -3.26 27.12
CA ASP A 91 -24.98 -4.13 27.39
C ASP A 91 -24.61 -5.32 28.30
#